data_AF-A0A015YGI1-F1
#
_entry.id   AF-A0A015YGI1-F1
#
_cell.length_a   1.000
_cell.length_b   1.000
_cell.length_c   1.000
_cell.angle_alpha   90.00
_cell.angle_beta   90.00
_cell.angle_gamma   90.00
#
_symmetry.space_group_name_H-M   'P 1'
#
loop_
_entity.id
_entity.type
_entity.pdbx_description
1 polymer ?
#
loop_
_entity_poly.entity_id
_entity_poly.type
_entity_poly.pdbx_seq_one_letter_code
_entity_poly.pdbx_strand_id
1 'polypeptide(L)'
;MTPSKKAYYATVAQNYKASLLLNGCKAVIHLEDKNDIIFWSKIFKEACPQYNFYFISYSRSLSGNKATGSSTCLIFKDFLDNKMGIAIDSDLHYLMQEPDIDAKHYILQTYTYSFENHLCFTDRLAALPILTCGFTNSIFDFNKFLLAYSKEIYPLFLLFLYDYRQNERKLSNTDFFKLLSFPYSNNRINDNGDYIITTLHKRVTPQISYLKSIYPNYDEAVEKAKYERLGLTEENTYLYIRGHHLYDLIAELGEETCNILKKNEKRRLSEAGEYDKIATIYQRKDTFKKKLLNADLYFTYPEIKRCVQEIRSIWP
;
A
#
# COMPACT_ATOMS: atom_id res chain seq x y z
N MET A 1 16.07 22.75 10.67
CA MET A 1 16.73 22.93 9.35
C MET A 1 17.68 24.13 9.43
N THR A 2 18.86 24.12 8.80
CA THR A 2 19.75 25.30 8.80
C THR A 2 19.14 26.45 7.97
N PRO A 3 19.48 27.73 8.24
CA PRO A 3 18.95 28.86 7.47
C PRO A 3 19.20 28.76 5.96
N SER A 4 20.41 28.34 5.55
CA SER A 4 20.76 28.16 4.14
C SER A 4 19.93 27.07 3.46
N LYS A 5 19.71 25.93 4.15
CA LYS A 5 18.86 24.85 3.66
C LYS A 5 17.40 25.30 3.56
N LYS A 6 16.91 26.09 4.53
CA LYS A 6 15.55 26.66 4.51
C LYS A 6 15.36 27.62 3.32
N ALA A 7 16.30 28.52 3.10
CA ALA A 7 16.26 29.45 1.96
C ALA A 7 16.27 28.72 0.61
N TYR A 8 17.08 27.67 0.47
CA TYR A 8 17.11 26.84 -0.73
C TYR A 8 15.74 26.21 -1.02
N TYR A 9 15.15 25.50 -0.06
CA TYR A 9 13.87 24.83 -0.28
C TYR A 9 12.69 25.80 -0.39
N ALA A 10 12.76 26.99 0.23
CA ALA A 10 11.82 28.07 -0.02
C ALA A 10 11.84 28.49 -1.51
N THR A 11 13.03 28.69 -2.09
CA THR A 11 13.18 29.01 -3.52
C THR A 11 12.66 27.88 -4.41
N VAL A 12 12.95 26.62 -4.07
CA VAL A 12 12.42 25.46 -4.82
C VAL A 12 10.89 25.42 -4.78
N ALA A 13 10.28 25.64 -3.61
CA ALA A 13 8.83 25.69 -3.46
C ALA A 13 8.20 26.83 -4.28
N GLN A 14 8.84 28.01 -4.30
CA GLN A 14 8.38 29.14 -5.12
C GLN A 14 8.43 28.80 -6.62
N ASN A 15 9.50 28.14 -7.07
CA ASN A 15 9.62 27.71 -8.47
C ASN A 15 8.55 26.69 -8.86
N TYR A 16 8.24 25.75 -7.95
CA TYR A 16 7.12 24.83 -8.16
C TYR A 16 5.80 25.58 -8.29
N LYS A 17 5.48 26.51 -7.38
CA LYS A 17 4.25 27.32 -7.45
C LYS A 17 4.19 28.18 -8.73
N ALA A 18 5.32 28.72 -9.18
CA ALA A 18 5.39 29.48 -10.43
C ALA A 18 5.05 28.63 -11.67
N SER A 19 5.31 27.32 -11.64
CA SER A 19 4.94 26.41 -12.74
C SER A 19 3.42 26.31 -12.97
N LEU A 20 2.58 26.67 -12.00
CA LEU A 20 1.13 26.65 -12.15
C LEU A 20 0.64 27.58 -13.25
N LEU A 21 1.29 28.73 -13.43
CA LEU A 21 0.96 29.70 -14.47
C LEU A 21 1.10 29.13 -15.88
N LEU A 22 2.03 28.18 -16.07
CA LEU A 22 2.30 27.55 -17.35
C LEU A 22 1.38 26.35 -17.63
N ASN A 23 0.88 25.69 -16.57
CA ASN A 23 0.16 24.43 -16.69
C ASN A 23 -1.36 24.56 -16.51
N GLY A 24 -1.87 25.71 -16.05
CA GLY A 24 -3.30 25.89 -15.76
C GLY A 24 -3.80 24.95 -14.65
N CYS A 25 -2.91 24.54 -13.75
CA CYS A 25 -3.22 23.63 -12.64
C CYS A 25 -3.64 24.41 -11.39
N LYS A 26 -4.51 23.79 -10.58
CA LYS A 26 -4.99 24.32 -9.30
C LYS A 26 -3.88 24.41 -8.25
N ALA A 27 -3.07 23.36 -8.15
CA ALA A 27 -1.97 23.25 -7.21
C ALA A 27 -0.91 22.27 -7.70
N VAL A 28 0.29 22.40 -7.14
CA VAL A 28 1.37 21.42 -7.26
C VAL A 28 1.24 20.41 -6.15
N ILE A 29 1.34 19.13 -6.48
CA ILE A 29 1.34 18.03 -5.49
C ILE A 29 2.68 17.33 -5.58
N HIS A 30 3.48 17.44 -4.51
CA HIS A 30 4.75 16.73 -4.40
C HIS A 30 4.49 15.30 -3.88
N LEU A 31 4.87 14.32 -4.68
CA LEU A 31 4.78 12.89 -4.43
C LEU A 31 6.16 12.31 -4.15
N GLU A 32 6.19 11.15 -3.50
CA GLU A 32 7.41 10.47 -3.10
C GLU A 32 8.24 9.96 -4.29
N ASP A 33 7.58 9.31 -5.24
CA ASP A 33 8.19 8.75 -6.44
C ASP A 33 7.23 8.84 -7.64
N LYS A 34 7.73 8.48 -8.82
CA LYS A 34 6.94 8.45 -10.05
C LYS A 34 5.84 7.38 -10.02
N ASN A 35 6.03 6.31 -9.24
CA ASN A 35 5.09 5.21 -9.15
C ASN A 35 3.77 5.65 -8.48
N ASP A 36 3.83 6.63 -7.60
CA ASP A 36 2.71 7.23 -6.88
C ASP A 36 1.73 8.00 -7.78
N ILE A 37 2.20 8.51 -8.94
CA ILE A 37 1.43 9.38 -9.82
C ILE A 37 0.12 8.72 -10.26
N ILE A 38 0.14 7.44 -10.62
CA ILE A 38 -1.04 6.75 -11.13
C ILE A 38 -2.11 6.63 -10.04
N PHE A 39 -1.71 6.28 -8.82
CA PHE A 39 -2.63 6.18 -7.70
C PHE A 39 -3.20 7.56 -7.35
N TRP A 40 -2.35 8.54 -7.06
CA TRP A 40 -2.82 9.86 -6.63
C TRP A 40 -3.61 10.58 -7.72
N SER A 41 -3.23 10.48 -8.99
CA SER A 41 -4.01 11.08 -10.08
C SER A 41 -5.46 10.55 -10.12
N LYS A 42 -5.69 9.26 -9.85
CA LYS A 42 -7.04 8.69 -9.74
C LYS A 42 -7.80 9.27 -8.54
N ILE A 43 -7.17 9.34 -7.37
CA ILE A 43 -7.80 9.89 -6.15
C ILE A 43 -8.15 11.38 -6.32
N PHE A 44 -7.21 12.19 -6.83
CA PHE A 44 -7.43 13.61 -7.08
C PHE A 44 -8.52 13.84 -8.13
N LYS A 45 -8.58 13.00 -9.18
CA LYS A 45 -9.62 13.10 -10.20
C LYS A 45 -11.02 12.80 -9.65
N GLU A 46 -11.13 11.82 -8.75
CA GLU A 46 -12.39 11.51 -8.05
C GLU A 46 -12.78 12.63 -7.07
N ALA A 47 -11.80 13.18 -6.35
CA ALA A 47 -12.04 14.21 -5.36
C ALA A 47 -12.49 15.54 -5.99
N CYS A 48 -11.74 16.04 -6.98
CA CYS A 48 -11.93 17.35 -7.57
C CYS A 48 -11.87 17.26 -9.11
N PRO A 49 -12.87 16.64 -9.78
CA PRO A 49 -12.84 16.41 -11.22
C PRO A 49 -12.75 17.68 -12.07
N GLN A 50 -13.11 18.83 -11.51
CA GLN A 50 -13.05 20.16 -12.11
C GLN A 50 -11.63 20.76 -12.16
N TYR A 51 -10.67 20.20 -11.42
CA TYR A 51 -9.31 20.73 -11.32
C TYR A 51 -8.28 19.80 -11.95
N ASN A 52 -7.25 20.42 -12.52
CA ASN A 52 -6.01 19.73 -12.89
C ASN A 52 -4.95 20.01 -11.84
N PHE A 53 -4.12 19.02 -11.54
CA PHE A 53 -3.03 19.13 -10.57
C PHE A 53 -1.70 18.81 -11.25
N TYR A 54 -0.65 19.53 -10.85
CA TYR A 54 0.69 19.28 -11.36
C TYR A 54 1.46 18.39 -10.38
N PHE A 55 1.74 17.15 -10.78
CA PHE A 55 2.45 16.19 -9.94
C PHE A 55 3.96 16.30 -10.12
N ILE A 56 4.68 16.45 -9.02
CA ILE A 56 6.13 16.42 -8.97
C ILE A 56 6.54 15.19 -8.17
N SER A 57 7.38 14.34 -8.74
CA SER A 57 7.69 13.01 -8.18
C SER A 57 9.11 12.89 -7.62
N TYR A 58 9.78 14.03 -7.46
CA TYR A 58 11.12 14.15 -6.90
C TYR A 58 11.46 15.62 -6.66
N SER A 59 12.40 15.87 -5.75
CA SER A 59 13.05 17.17 -5.63
C SER A 59 14.55 17.06 -5.82
N ARG A 60 15.24 18.20 -5.88
CA ARG A 60 16.70 18.25 -5.85
C ARG A 60 17.17 18.57 -4.44
N SER A 61 18.18 17.84 -4.00
CA SER A 61 18.92 18.15 -2.77
C SER A 61 19.83 19.37 -2.97
N LEU A 62 20.42 19.87 -1.88
CA LEU A 62 21.40 20.98 -1.92
C LEU A 62 22.59 20.69 -2.85
N SER A 63 22.99 19.43 -3.00
CA SER A 63 24.07 19.02 -3.91
C SER A 63 23.59 18.81 -5.35
N GLY A 64 22.34 19.14 -5.68
CA GLY A 64 21.75 19.00 -7.01
C GLY A 64 21.27 17.59 -7.36
N ASN A 65 21.51 16.59 -6.49
CA ASN A 65 21.11 15.21 -6.70
C ASN A 65 19.59 15.05 -6.56
N LYS A 66 19.01 14.20 -7.41
CA LYS A 66 17.61 13.78 -7.31
C LYS A 66 17.37 13.09 -5.96
N ALA A 67 16.32 13.49 -5.25
CA ALA A 67 15.88 12.92 -3.99
C ALA A 67 14.38 12.55 -4.08
N THR A 68 14.01 11.43 -3.47
CA THR A 68 12.66 10.82 -3.47
C THR A 68 12.28 10.36 -2.05
N GLY A 69 11.05 9.91 -1.88
CA GLY A 69 10.53 9.37 -0.61
C GLY A 69 9.91 10.42 0.33
N SER A 70 9.11 9.94 1.27
CA SER A 70 8.34 10.75 2.24
C SER A 70 9.19 11.80 2.96
N SER A 71 10.36 11.42 3.43
CA SER A 71 11.31 12.33 4.09
C SER A 71 11.73 13.50 3.20
N THR A 72 11.85 13.29 1.89
CA THR A 72 12.16 14.36 0.93
C THR A 72 10.97 15.28 0.72
N CYS A 73 9.76 14.73 0.66
CA CYS A 73 8.53 15.53 0.58
C CYS A 73 8.38 16.40 1.83
N LEU A 74 8.49 15.81 3.03
CA LEU A 74 8.28 16.48 4.32
C LEU A 74 9.27 17.62 4.61
N ILE A 75 10.38 17.73 3.87
CA ILE A 75 11.26 18.93 3.90
C ILE A 75 10.45 20.20 3.56
N PHE A 76 9.42 20.08 2.73
CA PHE A 76 8.63 21.21 2.25
C PHE A 76 7.50 21.65 3.18
N LYS A 77 7.33 21.01 4.34
CA LYS A 77 6.24 21.25 5.30
C LYS A 77 6.02 22.73 5.64
N ASP A 78 7.09 23.49 5.84
CA ASP A 78 7.03 24.94 6.15
C ASP A 78 6.64 25.83 4.96
N PHE A 79 6.50 25.28 3.75
CA PHE A 79 6.26 26.03 2.52
C PHE A 79 4.95 25.65 1.83
N LEU A 80 4.14 24.80 2.45
CA LEU A 80 2.88 24.35 1.89
C LEU A 80 1.78 25.39 2.06
N ASP A 81 0.89 25.45 1.09
CA ASP A 81 -0.29 26.32 1.06
C ASP A 81 -1.28 25.80 0.02
N ASN A 82 -2.35 26.56 -0.24
CA ASN A 82 -3.37 26.19 -1.21
C ASN A 82 -2.85 26.03 -2.66
N LYS A 83 -1.62 26.44 -2.98
CA LYS A 83 -0.97 26.25 -4.29
C LYS A 83 0.03 25.10 -4.29
N MET A 84 0.44 24.58 -3.14
CA MET A 84 1.37 23.46 -3.05
C MET A 84 1.04 22.56 -1.87
N GLY A 85 0.71 21.30 -2.18
CA GLY A 85 0.53 20.24 -1.20
C GLY A 85 1.51 19.09 -1.39
N ILE A 86 1.46 18.13 -0.48
CA ILE A 86 2.20 16.88 -0.51
C ILE A 86 1.20 15.73 -0.44
N ALA A 87 1.50 14.61 -1.13
CA ALA A 87 0.82 13.35 -0.89
C ALA A 87 1.86 12.22 -0.75
N ILE A 88 1.81 11.50 0.38
CA ILE A 88 2.78 10.48 0.77
C ILE A 88 2.13 9.13 1.06
N ASP A 89 2.91 8.06 0.98
CA ASP A 89 2.59 6.83 1.69
C ASP A 89 2.61 7.11 3.20
N SER A 90 1.68 6.50 3.93
CA SER A 90 1.63 6.76 5.37
C SER A 90 2.81 6.14 6.10
N ASP A 91 3.46 5.12 5.54
CA ASP A 91 4.43 4.26 6.22
C ASP A 91 3.90 3.91 7.63
N LEU A 92 4.48 4.53 8.66
CA LEU A 92 3.99 4.50 10.03
C LEU A 92 3.55 5.89 10.54
N HIS A 93 3.74 6.98 9.79
CA HIS A 93 3.36 8.35 10.16
C HIS A 93 1.92 8.44 10.68
N TYR A 94 0.97 7.82 9.96
CA TYR A 94 -0.43 7.79 10.37
C TYR A 94 -0.63 7.04 11.70
N LEU A 95 -0.11 5.82 11.84
CA LEU A 95 -0.27 5.04 13.07
C LEU A 95 0.50 5.65 14.25
N MET A 96 1.60 6.36 13.99
CA MET A 96 2.35 7.09 14.99
C MET A 96 1.72 8.43 15.36
N GLN A 97 0.69 8.87 14.60
CA GLN A 97 0.02 10.17 14.77
C GLN A 97 1.04 11.30 14.79
N GLU A 98 1.98 11.27 13.84
CA GLU A 98 3.01 12.31 13.76
C GLU A 98 2.39 13.69 13.59
N PRO A 99 2.86 14.70 14.35
CA PRO A 99 2.22 16.00 14.39
C PRO A 99 2.33 16.72 13.04
N ASP A 100 1.24 17.40 12.69
CA ASP A 100 1.12 18.23 11.49
C ASP A 100 1.39 17.46 10.17
N ILE A 101 1.06 16.17 10.14
CA ILE A 101 0.94 15.36 8.91
C ILE A 101 -0.56 15.08 8.70
N ASP A 102 -1.24 16.09 8.17
CA ASP A 102 -2.68 16.08 7.97
C ASP A 102 -3.12 17.13 6.92
N ALA A 103 -4.39 17.03 6.50
CA ALA A 103 -4.96 17.86 5.44
C ALA A 103 -4.95 19.36 5.76
N LYS A 104 -5.10 19.77 7.03
CA LYS A 104 -5.05 21.20 7.43
C LYS A 104 -3.66 21.82 7.17
N HIS A 105 -2.61 20.98 7.11
CA HIS A 105 -1.26 21.38 6.73
C HIS A 105 -0.92 21.04 5.29
N TYR A 106 -1.91 20.77 4.43
CA TYR A 106 -1.72 20.44 3.01
C TYR A 106 -0.90 19.16 2.77
N ILE A 107 -0.89 18.24 3.74
CA ILE A 107 -0.24 16.94 3.63
C ILE A 107 -1.30 15.85 3.63
N LEU A 108 -1.38 15.14 2.51
CA LEU A 108 -2.22 13.97 2.33
C LEU A 108 -1.38 12.71 2.55
N GLN A 109 -2.02 11.66 3.03
CA GLN A 109 -1.39 10.35 3.17
C GLN A 109 -2.36 9.24 2.77
N THR A 110 -1.85 8.05 2.50
CA THR A 110 -2.66 6.89 2.05
C THR A 110 -3.61 6.34 3.11
N TYR A 111 -3.40 6.60 4.40
CA TYR A 111 -4.10 6.01 5.54
C TYR A 111 -3.98 4.49 5.71
N THR A 112 -3.48 3.79 4.69
CA THR A 112 -2.82 2.47 4.74
C THR A 112 -1.30 2.65 4.73
N TYR A 113 -0.50 1.59 4.91
CA TYR A 113 0.96 1.72 4.90
C TYR A 113 1.48 2.41 3.63
N SER A 114 1.04 1.97 2.45
CA SER A 114 1.34 2.61 1.17
C SER A 114 0.18 2.45 0.18
N PHE A 115 0.31 3.04 -1.00
CA PHE A 115 -0.73 2.92 -2.02
C PHE A 115 -0.94 1.49 -2.52
N GLU A 116 0.09 0.63 -2.48
CA GLU A 116 -0.05 -0.75 -2.91
C GLU A 116 -0.98 -1.57 -2.00
N ASN A 117 -1.11 -1.21 -0.73
CA ASN A 117 -2.08 -1.82 0.17
C ASN A 117 -3.51 -1.59 -0.35
N HIS A 118 -3.79 -0.41 -0.91
CA HIS A 118 -5.09 -0.13 -1.51
C HIS A 118 -5.38 -1.02 -2.73
N LEU A 119 -4.33 -1.43 -3.46
CA LEU A 119 -4.47 -2.38 -4.56
C LEU A 119 -4.82 -3.78 -4.05
N CYS A 120 -4.44 -4.11 -2.83
CA CYS A 120 -4.67 -5.41 -2.22
C CYS A 120 -5.96 -5.48 -1.38
N PHE A 121 -6.80 -4.44 -1.40
CA PHE A 121 -8.08 -4.46 -0.69
C PHE A 121 -8.95 -5.62 -1.17
N THR A 122 -9.45 -6.44 -0.22
CA THR A 122 -9.98 -7.78 -0.49
C THR A 122 -11.12 -7.81 -1.51
N ASP A 123 -12.04 -6.83 -1.45
CA ASP A 123 -13.20 -6.75 -2.35
C ASP A 123 -12.79 -6.54 -3.81
N ARG A 124 -11.58 -6.02 -4.07
CA ARG A 124 -11.06 -5.87 -5.44
C ARG A 124 -10.57 -7.19 -6.01
N LEU A 125 -10.13 -8.12 -5.17
CA LEU A 125 -9.36 -9.30 -5.60
C LEU A 125 -10.23 -10.39 -6.21
N ALA A 126 -11.48 -10.54 -5.77
CA ALA A 126 -12.37 -11.62 -6.21
C ALA A 126 -12.61 -11.63 -7.74
N ALA A 127 -12.68 -10.46 -8.36
CA ALA A 127 -12.91 -10.33 -9.81
C ALA A 127 -11.62 -10.41 -10.65
N LEU A 128 -10.44 -10.30 -10.06
CA LEU A 128 -9.19 -10.23 -10.83
C LEU A 128 -8.88 -11.51 -11.63
N PRO A 129 -9.11 -12.74 -11.12
CA PRO A 129 -8.84 -13.95 -11.91
C PRO A 129 -9.63 -14.02 -13.21
N ILE A 130 -10.93 -13.72 -13.20
CA ILE A 130 -11.76 -13.73 -14.41
C ILE A 130 -11.35 -12.60 -15.38
N LEU A 131 -11.00 -11.43 -14.87
CA LEU A 131 -10.48 -10.32 -15.69
C LEU A 131 -9.10 -10.63 -16.29
N THR A 132 -8.30 -11.46 -15.64
CA THR A 132 -6.95 -11.83 -16.06
C THR A 132 -6.97 -13.00 -17.04
N CYS A 133 -7.47 -14.16 -16.60
CA CYS A 133 -7.39 -15.40 -17.36
C CYS A 133 -8.70 -15.82 -18.03
N GLY A 134 -9.81 -15.13 -17.75
CA GLY A 134 -11.12 -15.45 -18.35
C GLY A 134 -11.88 -16.57 -17.64
N PHE A 135 -11.36 -17.09 -16.53
CA PHE A 135 -11.97 -18.20 -15.79
C PHE A 135 -12.42 -17.75 -14.40
N THR A 136 -13.59 -18.23 -14.00
CA THR A 136 -14.10 -18.02 -12.64
C THR A 136 -13.15 -18.66 -11.63
N ASN A 137 -12.85 -17.93 -10.57
CA ASN A 137 -12.02 -18.45 -9.49
C ASN A 137 -12.83 -19.41 -8.62
N SER A 138 -12.33 -20.63 -8.47
CA SER A 138 -12.92 -21.68 -7.62
C SER A 138 -11.91 -22.37 -6.72
N ILE A 139 -10.64 -21.91 -6.72
CA ILE A 139 -9.52 -22.64 -6.09
C ILE A 139 -8.82 -21.85 -4.98
N PHE A 140 -9.02 -20.53 -4.92
CA PHE A 140 -8.37 -19.68 -3.93
C PHE A 140 -9.25 -18.52 -3.50
N ASP A 141 -9.58 -18.44 -2.21
CA ASP A 141 -10.32 -17.35 -1.60
C ASP A 141 -9.34 -16.32 -1.00
N PHE A 142 -9.15 -15.22 -1.72
CA PHE A 142 -8.29 -14.11 -1.29
C PHE A 142 -8.76 -13.49 0.03
N ASN A 143 -10.06 -13.41 0.28
CA ASN A 143 -10.60 -12.82 1.48
C ASN A 143 -10.30 -13.68 2.70
N LYS A 144 -10.58 -14.99 2.58
CA LYS A 144 -10.24 -15.95 3.63
C LYS A 144 -8.74 -15.98 3.92
N PHE A 145 -7.90 -15.89 2.88
CA PHE A 145 -6.45 -15.85 3.02
C PHE A 145 -5.98 -14.58 3.73
N LEU A 146 -6.42 -13.40 3.30
CA LEU A 146 -6.01 -12.12 3.89
C LEU A 146 -6.49 -11.95 5.33
N LEU A 147 -7.68 -12.48 5.66
CA LEU A 147 -8.17 -12.53 7.03
C LEU A 147 -7.25 -13.39 7.92
N ALA A 148 -6.91 -14.60 7.48
CA ALA A 148 -6.00 -15.47 8.22
C ALA A 148 -4.59 -14.85 8.35
N TYR A 149 -4.09 -14.25 7.28
CA TYR A 149 -2.80 -13.56 7.25
C TYR A 149 -2.76 -12.39 8.23
N SER A 150 -3.83 -11.58 8.28
CA SER A 150 -3.93 -10.43 9.19
C SER A 150 -3.96 -10.86 10.65
N LYS A 151 -4.77 -11.87 10.98
CA LYS A 151 -4.85 -12.44 12.32
C LYS A 151 -3.49 -12.95 12.80
N GLU A 152 -2.74 -13.61 11.92
CA GLU A 152 -1.43 -14.17 12.25
C GLU A 152 -0.38 -13.09 12.55
N ILE A 153 -0.33 -12.00 11.77
CA ILE A 153 0.68 -10.95 11.96
C ILE A 153 0.29 -9.92 13.03
N TYR A 154 -1.00 -9.79 13.35
CA TYR A 154 -1.51 -8.70 14.20
C TYR A 154 -0.85 -8.59 15.57
N PRO A 155 -0.68 -9.67 16.37
CA PRO A 155 -0.06 -9.55 17.69
C PRO A 155 1.39 -9.06 17.61
N LEU A 156 2.15 -9.53 16.62
CA LEU A 156 3.52 -9.04 16.40
C LEU A 156 3.50 -7.58 15.92
N PHE A 157 2.55 -7.20 15.08
CA PHE A 157 2.46 -5.84 14.57
C PHE A 157 2.17 -4.82 15.68
N LEU A 158 1.29 -5.15 16.64
CA LEU A 158 1.07 -4.31 17.83
C LEU A 158 2.35 -4.13 18.66
N LEU A 159 3.10 -5.22 18.88
CA LEU A 159 4.40 -5.17 19.56
C LEU A 159 5.43 -4.35 18.77
N PHE A 160 5.44 -4.47 17.44
CA PHE A 160 6.31 -3.68 16.57
C PHE A 160 5.99 -2.18 16.66
N LEU A 161 4.70 -1.81 16.68
CA LEU A 161 4.29 -0.43 16.90
C LEU A 161 4.64 0.07 18.31
N TYR A 162 4.53 -0.79 19.33
CA TYR A 162 4.94 -0.48 20.69
C TYR A 162 6.46 -0.25 20.79
N ASP A 163 7.28 -1.18 20.30
CA ASP A 163 8.74 -1.05 20.17
C ASP A 163 9.12 0.23 19.40
N TYR A 164 8.36 0.53 18.34
CA TYR A 164 8.57 1.74 17.56
C TYR A 164 8.42 3.01 18.44
N ARG A 165 7.42 3.06 19.31
CA ARG A 165 7.21 4.22 20.19
C ARG A 165 8.16 4.29 21.38
N GLN A 166 8.71 3.15 21.83
CA GLN A 166 9.77 3.15 22.83
C GLN A 166 11.11 3.69 22.28
N ASN A 167 11.22 3.84 20.96
CA ASN A 167 12.46 4.24 20.28
C ASN A 167 13.65 3.28 20.53
N GLU A 168 13.34 2.03 20.90
CA GLU A 168 14.33 1.00 21.20
C GLU A 168 14.74 0.20 19.95
N ARG A 169 13.80 0.03 19.00
CA ARG A 169 14.00 -0.63 17.69
C ARG A 169 14.58 -2.05 17.83
N LYS A 170 14.08 -2.80 18.82
CA LYS A 170 14.50 -4.19 19.09
C LYS A 170 14.13 -5.13 17.96
N LEU A 171 13.00 -4.88 17.29
CA LEU A 171 12.67 -5.44 16.01
C LEU A 171 12.81 -4.34 14.95
N SER A 172 13.95 -4.34 14.25
CA SER A 172 14.19 -3.34 13.21
C SER A 172 13.16 -3.47 12.07
N ASN A 173 12.88 -2.36 11.37
CA ASN A 173 12.03 -2.39 10.18
C ASN A 173 12.49 -3.47 9.18
N THR A 174 13.80 -3.53 8.93
CA THR A 174 14.41 -4.51 8.03
C THR A 174 14.12 -5.95 8.48
N ASP A 175 14.22 -6.24 9.78
CA ASP A 175 13.97 -7.58 10.29
C ASP A 175 12.48 -7.93 10.29
N PHE A 176 11.59 -6.99 10.63
CA PHE A 176 10.15 -7.15 10.46
C PHE A 176 9.79 -7.45 9.00
N PHE A 177 10.34 -6.69 8.04
CA PHE A 177 10.08 -6.87 6.62
C PHE A 177 10.53 -8.24 6.08
N LYS A 178 11.66 -8.78 6.57
CA LYS A 178 12.10 -10.13 6.20
C LYS A 178 11.08 -11.21 6.59
N LEU A 179 10.29 -11.00 7.65
CA LEU A 179 9.24 -11.96 8.05
C LEU A 179 8.14 -12.07 6.98
N LEU A 180 7.91 -10.97 6.24
CA LEU A 180 6.87 -10.83 5.22
C LEU A 180 7.27 -11.39 3.84
N SER A 181 8.54 -11.76 3.65
CA SER A 181 9.02 -12.34 2.39
C SER A 181 8.93 -13.87 2.41
N PHE A 182 8.22 -14.46 1.44
CA PHE A 182 8.05 -15.91 1.34
C PHE A 182 8.84 -16.45 0.14
N PRO A 183 9.67 -17.49 0.29
CA PRO A 183 10.31 -18.12 -0.87
C PRO A 183 9.25 -18.77 -1.77
N TYR A 184 9.56 -18.91 -3.06
CA TYR A 184 8.69 -19.61 -3.99
C TYR A 184 8.46 -21.06 -3.55
N SER A 185 7.23 -21.53 -3.65
CA SER A 185 6.85 -22.91 -3.39
C SER A 185 5.62 -23.28 -4.22
N ASN A 186 5.57 -24.52 -4.74
CA ASN A 186 4.47 -25.01 -5.58
C ASN A 186 3.16 -25.31 -4.82
N ASN A 187 3.12 -25.05 -3.51
CA ASN A 187 1.97 -25.33 -2.63
C ASN A 187 1.36 -24.06 -2.05
N ARG A 188 1.70 -22.87 -2.56
CA ARG A 188 1.29 -21.59 -1.98
C ARG A 188 -0.20 -21.32 -2.08
N ILE A 189 -0.90 -21.90 -3.04
CA ILE A 189 -2.36 -21.78 -3.14
C ILE A 189 -3.10 -22.95 -2.46
N ASN A 190 -2.41 -24.04 -2.11
CA ASN A 190 -3.04 -25.21 -1.50
C ASN A 190 -3.63 -24.84 -0.15
N ASP A 191 -4.77 -25.47 0.19
CA ASP A 191 -5.49 -25.25 1.44
C ASP A 191 -5.70 -23.75 1.75
N ASN A 192 -5.94 -22.97 0.69
CA ASN A 192 -6.14 -21.53 0.75
C ASN A 192 -4.96 -20.73 1.34
N GLY A 193 -3.73 -21.19 1.11
CA GLY A 193 -2.51 -20.50 1.52
C GLY A 193 -1.92 -20.98 2.84
N ASP A 194 -2.26 -22.19 3.31
CA ASP A 194 -1.79 -22.73 4.59
C ASP A 194 -0.26 -22.69 4.75
N TYR A 195 0.49 -23.02 3.68
CA TYR A 195 1.95 -22.94 3.70
C TYR A 195 2.46 -21.55 4.12
N ILE A 196 1.85 -20.49 3.61
CA ILE A 196 2.23 -19.11 3.91
C ILE A 196 1.88 -18.78 5.34
N ILE A 197 0.66 -19.11 5.79
CA ILE A 197 0.19 -18.85 7.15
C ILE A 197 1.05 -19.59 8.19
N THR A 198 1.28 -20.89 7.99
CA THR A 198 2.14 -21.70 8.87
C THR A 198 3.59 -21.21 8.88
N THR A 199 4.11 -20.75 7.74
CA THR A 199 5.45 -20.16 7.66
C THR A 199 5.53 -18.85 8.43
N LEU A 200 4.51 -17.99 8.28
CA LEU A 200 4.41 -16.74 9.02
C LEU A 200 4.34 -17.01 10.53
N HIS A 201 3.48 -17.95 10.96
CA HIS A 201 3.34 -18.37 12.35
C HIS A 201 4.66 -18.74 13.01
N LYS A 202 5.44 -19.61 12.33
CA LYS A 202 6.77 -20.05 12.81
C LYS A 202 7.77 -18.91 12.96
N ARG A 203 7.61 -17.83 12.17
CA ARG A 203 8.50 -16.66 12.19
C ARG A 203 8.06 -15.61 13.20
N VAL A 204 6.76 -15.38 13.35
CA VAL A 204 6.24 -14.34 14.24
C VAL A 204 6.22 -14.79 15.69
N THR A 205 5.92 -16.06 15.97
CA THR A 205 5.80 -16.58 17.35
C THR A 205 7.06 -16.34 18.20
N PRO A 206 8.29 -16.66 17.73
CA PRO A 206 9.49 -16.37 18.50
C PRO A 206 9.73 -14.87 18.74
N GLN A 207 9.39 -14.02 17.76
CA GLN A 207 9.54 -12.56 17.87
C GLN A 207 8.55 -11.98 18.90
N ILE A 208 7.30 -12.48 18.90
CA ILE A 208 6.30 -12.12 19.91
C ILE A 208 6.82 -12.46 21.31
N SER A 209 7.30 -13.69 21.51
CA SER A 209 7.85 -14.14 22.80
C SER A 209 9.03 -13.28 23.25
N TYR A 210 9.95 -12.98 22.34
CA TYR A 210 11.11 -12.12 22.62
C TYR A 210 10.67 -10.71 23.02
N LEU A 211 9.83 -10.04 22.22
CA LEU A 211 9.38 -8.68 22.49
C LEU A 211 8.54 -8.60 23.77
N LYS A 212 7.70 -9.59 24.07
CA LYS A 212 6.97 -9.66 25.35
C LYS A 212 7.91 -9.82 26.55
N SER A 213 9.03 -10.53 26.41
CA SER A 213 10.01 -10.68 27.50
C SER A 213 10.78 -9.39 27.82
N ILE A 214 10.99 -8.52 26.83
CA ILE A 214 11.73 -7.25 27.01
C ILE A 214 10.80 -6.07 27.31
N TYR A 215 9.51 -6.18 26.99
CA TYR A 215 8.49 -5.19 27.32
C TYR A 215 7.49 -5.73 28.35
N PRO A 216 7.88 -5.82 29.64
CA PRO A 216 7.01 -6.34 30.69
C PRO A 216 5.76 -5.47 30.92
N ASN A 217 5.79 -4.21 30.49
CA ASN A 217 4.67 -3.26 30.59
C ASN A 217 3.78 -3.23 29.33
N TYR A 218 4.03 -4.09 28.34
CA TYR A 218 3.17 -4.18 27.16
C TYR A 218 1.82 -4.77 27.55
N ASP A 219 0.75 -4.01 27.28
CA ASP A 219 -0.63 -4.45 27.40
C ASP A 219 -1.27 -4.49 26.01
N GLU A 220 -1.56 -5.69 25.54
CA GLU A 220 -2.13 -5.93 24.22
C GLU A 220 -3.51 -5.27 24.06
N ALA A 221 -4.35 -5.25 25.10
CA ALA A 221 -5.69 -4.69 25.03
C ALA A 221 -5.63 -3.15 24.90
N VAL A 222 -4.70 -2.51 25.60
CA VAL A 222 -4.45 -1.07 25.49
C VAL A 222 -3.98 -0.71 24.08
N GLU A 223 -3.06 -1.50 23.51
CA GLU A 223 -2.57 -1.29 22.15
C GLU A 223 -3.67 -1.50 21.10
N LYS A 224 -4.49 -2.55 21.23
CA LYS A 224 -5.66 -2.78 20.37
C LYS A 224 -6.59 -1.57 20.38
N ALA A 225 -7.05 -1.15 21.56
CA ALA A 225 -7.98 -0.01 21.70
C ALA A 225 -7.38 1.33 21.20
N LYS A 226 -6.06 1.49 21.25
CA LYS A 226 -5.38 2.64 20.66
C LYS A 226 -5.49 2.64 19.14
N TYR A 227 -5.22 1.50 18.51
CA TYR A 227 -5.09 1.39 17.06
C TYR A 227 -6.41 1.15 16.32
N GLU A 228 -7.40 0.55 16.97
CA GLU A 228 -8.77 0.42 16.46
C GLU A 228 -9.38 1.79 16.14
N ARG A 229 -9.09 2.81 16.96
CA ARG A 229 -9.52 4.20 16.70
C ARG A 229 -8.93 4.80 15.43
N LEU A 230 -7.85 4.22 14.92
CA LEU A 230 -7.20 4.62 13.67
C LEU A 230 -7.60 3.71 12.49
N GLY A 231 -8.48 2.73 12.71
CA GLY A 231 -8.94 1.77 11.70
C GLY A 231 -8.13 0.47 11.65
N LEU A 232 -7.02 0.36 12.40
CA LEU A 232 -6.23 -0.87 12.45
C LEU A 232 -6.88 -1.90 13.38
N THR A 233 -7.25 -3.04 12.81
CA THR A 233 -7.88 -4.17 13.48
C THR A 233 -7.16 -5.47 13.16
N GLU A 234 -7.49 -6.52 13.90
CA GLU A 234 -6.98 -7.87 13.64
C GLU A 234 -7.35 -8.38 12.22
N GLU A 235 -8.47 -7.94 11.66
CA GLU A 235 -8.99 -8.43 10.38
C GLU A 235 -8.36 -7.73 9.17
N ASN A 236 -7.79 -6.54 9.35
CA ASN A 236 -7.29 -5.70 8.26
C ASN A 236 -5.81 -5.31 8.41
N THR A 237 -5.07 -5.91 9.34
CA THR A 237 -3.66 -5.57 9.60
C THR A 237 -2.79 -5.64 8.35
N TYR A 238 -3.13 -6.50 7.39
CA TYR A 238 -2.44 -6.57 6.10
C TYR A 238 -2.39 -5.23 5.35
N LEU A 239 -3.36 -4.32 5.56
CA LEU A 239 -3.36 -2.98 4.95
C LEU A 239 -2.35 -2.01 5.58
N TYR A 240 -1.84 -2.33 6.78
CA TYR A 240 -0.99 -1.45 7.57
C TYR A 240 0.47 -1.93 7.67
N ILE A 241 0.81 -3.02 6.99
CA ILE A 241 2.19 -3.49 6.83
C ILE A 241 2.71 -3.13 5.43
N ARG A 242 4.03 -3.24 5.25
CA ARG A 242 4.74 -2.79 4.04
C ARG A 242 4.09 -3.27 2.74
N GLY A 243 3.50 -2.33 2.00
CA GLY A 243 2.61 -2.63 0.87
C GLY A 243 3.28 -3.40 -0.27
N HIS A 244 4.56 -3.19 -0.57
CA HIS A 244 5.20 -3.95 -1.63
C HIS A 244 5.28 -5.46 -1.36
N HIS A 245 5.42 -5.88 -0.09
CA HIS A 245 5.52 -7.31 0.24
C HIS A 245 4.18 -7.97 0.03
N LEU A 246 3.13 -7.30 0.50
CA LEU A 246 1.76 -7.71 0.29
C LEU A 246 1.42 -7.75 -1.21
N TYR A 247 1.76 -6.71 -1.95
CA TYR A 247 1.47 -6.60 -3.37
C TYR A 247 2.15 -7.68 -4.20
N ASP A 248 3.44 -7.93 -3.96
CA ASP A 248 4.15 -9.02 -4.65
C ASP A 248 3.59 -10.38 -4.26
N LEU A 249 3.26 -10.61 -2.98
CA LEU A 249 2.62 -11.85 -2.53
C LEU A 249 1.27 -12.09 -3.20
N ILE A 250 0.40 -11.08 -3.25
CA ILE A 250 -0.93 -11.17 -3.88
C ILE A 250 -0.81 -11.31 -5.40
N ALA A 251 0.15 -10.63 -6.03
CA ALA A 251 0.43 -10.80 -7.44
C ALA A 251 0.87 -12.23 -7.76
N GLU A 252 1.78 -12.80 -6.96
CA GLU A 252 2.27 -14.17 -7.12
C GLU A 252 1.15 -15.21 -6.93
N LEU A 253 0.35 -15.08 -5.86
CA LEU A 253 -0.79 -15.96 -5.61
C LEU A 253 -1.85 -15.87 -6.73
N GLY A 254 -2.10 -14.67 -7.23
CA GLY A 254 -3.02 -14.44 -8.34
C GLY A 254 -2.53 -15.02 -9.66
N GLU A 255 -1.24 -14.95 -9.96
CA GLU A 255 -0.64 -15.62 -11.12
C GLU A 255 -0.76 -17.13 -11.02
N GLU A 256 -0.41 -17.70 -9.87
CA GLU A 256 -0.50 -19.14 -9.63
C GLU A 256 -1.94 -19.63 -9.76
N THR A 257 -2.89 -18.88 -9.20
CA THR A 257 -4.33 -19.13 -9.34
C THR A 257 -4.74 -19.13 -10.83
N CYS A 258 -4.37 -18.09 -11.58
CA CYS A 258 -4.70 -18.00 -13.02
C CYS A 258 -4.08 -19.13 -13.84
N ASN A 259 -2.84 -19.54 -13.53
CA ASN A 259 -2.15 -20.61 -14.23
C ASN A 259 -2.80 -21.98 -13.98
N ILE A 260 -3.25 -22.23 -12.75
CA ILE A 260 -3.94 -23.48 -12.39
C ILE A 260 -5.34 -23.52 -12.99
N LEU A 261 -6.07 -22.41 -13.03
CA LEU A 261 -7.35 -22.32 -13.72
C LEU A 261 -7.20 -22.63 -15.23
N LYS A 262 -6.21 -22.03 -15.90
CA LYS A 262 -5.88 -22.34 -17.31
C LYS A 262 -5.55 -23.82 -17.52
N LYS A 263 -4.79 -24.42 -16.60
CA LYS A 263 -4.42 -25.85 -16.65
C LYS A 263 -5.64 -26.75 -16.46
N ASN A 264 -6.53 -26.43 -15.53
CA ASN A 264 -7.76 -27.16 -15.28
C ASN A 264 -8.69 -27.12 -16.49
N GLU A 265 -8.85 -25.95 -17.12
CA GLU A 265 -9.66 -25.83 -18.33
C GLU A 265 -9.05 -26.58 -19.50
N LYS A 266 -7.73 -26.50 -19.70
CA LYS A 266 -7.04 -27.29 -20.72
C LYS A 266 -7.33 -28.79 -20.57
N ARG A 267 -7.23 -29.32 -19.34
CA ARG A 267 -7.53 -30.72 -19.04
C ARG A 267 -8.99 -31.06 -19.37
N ARG A 268 -9.95 -30.23 -18.95
CA ARG A 268 -11.38 -30.41 -19.26
C ARG A 268 -11.64 -30.48 -20.76
N LEU A 269 -11.05 -29.58 -21.55
CA LEU A 269 -11.20 -29.57 -23.01
C LEU A 269 -10.56 -30.80 -23.67
N SER A 270 -9.37 -31.23 -23.20
CA SER A 270 -8.73 -32.45 -23.69
C SER A 270 -9.58 -33.70 -23.43
N GLU A 271 -10.14 -33.82 -22.23
CA GLU A 271 -11.06 -34.91 -21.86
C GLU A 271 -12.35 -34.89 -22.68
N ALA A 272 -12.84 -33.70 -23.05
CA ALA A 272 -14.01 -33.51 -23.92
C ALA A 272 -13.70 -33.66 -25.43
N GLY A 273 -12.44 -33.86 -25.82
CA GLY A 273 -12.03 -33.94 -27.23
C GLY A 273 -12.05 -32.59 -27.98
N GLU A 274 -12.21 -31.47 -27.27
CA GLU A 274 -12.34 -30.12 -27.82
C GLU A 274 -10.98 -29.44 -28.08
N TYR A 275 -10.07 -30.12 -28.77
CA TYR A 275 -8.66 -29.69 -28.90
C TYR A 275 -8.48 -28.32 -29.57
N ASP A 276 -9.34 -27.96 -30.52
CA ASP A 276 -9.28 -26.68 -31.24
C ASP A 276 -9.46 -25.46 -30.29
N LYS A 277 -10.15 -25.66 -29.16
CA LYS A 277 -10.39 -24.61 -28.15
C LYS A 277 -9.23 -24.45 -27.16
N ILE A 278 -8.24 -25.34 -27.15
CA ILE A 278 -7.11 -25.25 -26.21
C ILE A 278 -6.23 -24.05 -26.54
N ALA A 279 -6.04 -23.74 -27.82
CA ALA A 279 -5.23 -22.60 -28.25
C ALA A 279 -5.77 -21.26 -27.73
N THR A 280 -7.09 -21.12 -27.58
CA THR A 280 -7.72 -19.87 -27.13
C THR A 280 -7.48 -19.56 -25.65
N ILE A 281 -7.21 -20.57 -24.81
CA ILE A 281 -6.89 -20.39 -23.38
C ILE A 281 -5.67 -19.48 -23.18
N TYR A 282 -4.66 -19.63 -24.05
CA TYR A 282 -3.37 -18.96 -23.91
C TYR A 282 -3.25 -17.68 -24.74
N GLN A 283 -4.31 -17.27 -25.44
CA GLN A 283 -4.32 -16.02 -26.21
C GLN A 283 -4.33 -14.77 -25.31
N ARG A 284 -4.87 -14.86 -24.09
CA ARG A 284 -4.84 -13.77 -23.11
C ARG A 284 -3.43 -13.61 -22.54
N LYS A 285 -2.76 -12.52 -22.92
CA LYS A 285 -1.39 -12.16 -22.50
C LYS A 285 -1.31 -11.26 -21.26
N ASP A 286 -2.45 -10.91 -20.64
CA ASP A 286 -2.41 -10.10 -19.43
C ASP A 286 -1.97 -10.92 -18.22
N THR A 287 -1.10 -10.31 -17.40
CA THR A 287 -0.63 -10.82 -16.12
C THR A 287 -1.55 -10.36 -15.01
N PHE A 288 -1.73 -11.19 -13.98
CA PHE A 288 -2.45 -10.82 -12.76
C PHE A 288 -1.81 -9.57 -12.13
N LYS A 289 -0.48 -9.48 -12.08
CA LYS A 289 0.24 -8.30 -11.58
C LYS A 289 -0.18 -7.01 -12.30
N LYS A 290 -0.31 -7.06 -13.63
CA LYS A 290 -0.76 -5.91 -14.43
C LYS A 290 -2.24 -5.59 -14.18
N LYS A 291 -3.11 -6.58 -13.99
CA LYS A 291 -4.51 -6.35 -13.65
C LYS A 291 -4.68 -5.77 -12.25
N LEU A 292 -3.93 -6.27 -11.27
CA LEU A 292 -3.91 -5.77 -9.89
C LEU A 292 -3.58 -4.28 -9.83
N LEU A 293 -2.57 -3.85 -10.60
CA LEU A 293 -2.15 -2.44 -10.71
C LEU A 293 -3.19 -1.55 -11.39
N ASN A 294 -3.80 -2.03 -12.47
CA ASN A 294 -4.60 -1.18 -13.37
C ASN A 294 -6.10 -1.20 -13.08
N ALA A 295 -6.62 -2.23 -12.40
CA ALA A 295 -8.02 -2.31 -12.04
C ALA A 295 -8.47 -1.06 -11.25
N ASP A 296 -9.77 -0.77 -11.31
CA ASP A 296 -10.31 0.40 -10.64
C ASP A 296 -10.10 0.33 -9.13
N LEU A 297 -9.87 1.49 -8.52
CA LEU A 297 -9.78 1.60 -7.07
C LEU A 297 -11.19 1.44 -6.48
N TYR A 298 -11.26 0.90 -5.28
CA TYR A 298 -12.54 0.71 -4.61
C TYR A 298 -12.88 1.99 -3.83
N PHE A 299 -13.49 2.97 -4.49
CA PHE A 299 -13.73 4.30 -3.90
C PHE A 299 -14.73 4.31 -2.73
N THR A 300 -15.34 3.16 -2.41
CA THR A 300 -16.34 3.03 -1.36
C THR A 300 -15.79 2.55 -0.01
N TYR A 301 -14.55 2.06 0.09
CA TYR A 301 -14.00 1.64 1.40
C TYR A 301 -13.33 2.81 2.16
N PRO A 302 -13.23 2.73 3.50
CA PRO A 302 -13.00 3.89 4.38
C PRO A 302 -11.75 4.72 4.10
N GLU A 303 -10.60 4.09 3.85
CA GLU A 303 -9.31 4.78 3.70
C GLU A 303 -9.27 5.60 2.41
N ILE A 304 -9.77 5.06 1.29
CA ILE A 304 -9.88 5.83 0.04
C ILE A 304 -10.90 6.96 0.18
N LYS A 305 -12.04 6.70 0.82
CA LYS A 305 -13.03 7.76 1.11
C LYS A 305 -12.40 8.91 1.89
N ARG A 306 -11.54 8.59 2.87
CA ARG A 306 -10.81 9.59 3.64
C ARG A 306 -9.86 10.41 2.76
N CYS A 307 -9.04 9.76 1.91
CA CYS A 307 -8.18 10.49 0.96
C CYS A 307 -8.99 11.47 0.11
N VAL A 308 -10.13 11.02 -0.44
CA VAL A 308 -11.03 11.84 -1.27
C VAL A 308 -11.62 13.02 -0.49
N GLN A 309 -12.11 12.78 0.73
CA GLN A 309 -12.69 13.82 1.58
C GLN A 309 -11.67 14.89 1.97
N GLU A 310 -10.45 14.47 2.31
CA GLU A 310 -9.40 15.40 2.70
C GLU A 310 -8.91 16.25 1.54
N ILE A 311 -8.76 15.68 0.33
CA ILE A 311 -8.45 16.47 -0.87
C ILE A 311 -9.53 17.53 -1.11
N ARG A 312 -10.81 17.17 -1.00
CA ARG A 312 -11.93 18.12 -1.13
C ARG A 312 -11.90 19.20 -0.05
N SER A 313 -11.46 18.88 1.17
CA SER A 313 -11.35 19.86 2.25
C SER A 313 -10.29 20.94 1.97
N ILE A 314 -9.24 20.58 1.22
CA ILE A 314 -8.14 21.49 0.87
C ILE A 314 -8.50 22.30 -0.39
N TRP A 315 -9.11 21.66 -1.38
CA TRP A 315 -9.50 22.27 -2.66
C TRP A 315 -10.99 22.01 -2.96
N PRO A 316 -11.90 22.77 -2.34
CA PRO A 316 -13.34 22.61 -2.52
C PRO A 316 -13.82 22.91 -3.94
#